data_AF-A0A158BTC5-F1
#
_entry.id   AF-A0A158BTC5-F1
#
_cell.length_a   1.000
_cell.length_b   1.000
_cell.length_c   1.000
_cell.angle_alpha   90.00
_cell.angle_beta   90.00
_cell.angle_gamma   90.00
#
_symmetry.space_group_name_H-M   'P 1'
#
loop_
_entity.id
_entity.type
_entity.pdbx_description
1 polymer ?
#
loop_
_entity_poly.entity_id
_entity_poly.type
_entity_poly.pdbx_seq_one_letter_code
_entity_poly.pdbx_strand_id
1 'polypeptide(L)'
;MNAVVQMFDHAPRSLVEERAIRPPTIGKIRPGIKVLTRAHQANEKAVKLYNDMVAAGESYEAIGKVLETSLKLRNALVPRNVDYFVCRRSDFSNPDTADEILRLYGEDRGHGLRLYRFPIMFAFDDWLRNVPNQMAAYTTAGRQYFSEYDRDGKRYCKTYAPVERNARAQRVRRSFGGRLVVHRQDDDIPDGVCDPHVCPQYQDRKCNLTANFLFAVPDVKGLGLIELPTNSIYVLQKAYSAMQTVALARGRLTGTRFWLSKKEFDITRIDDNGLAVRQKQMLTVLDADIDLGALLDGADEAQPALDAASRSVALLESDGTVRSAADPVAQSDGQPAGSEQPGADASSVIHDEGGHDDDSPDPDETLEDKRHRMSDLLHRLGLSQPERQNGFRKYAHQTYGRGWIERIADVDAMNARLKNALDDPASLDVEIQDAIAQAAYV
;
A
#
# COMPACT_ATOMS: atom_id res chain seq x y z
N MET A 1 15.45 15.50 -6.12
CA MET A 1 15.49 14.98 -4.73
C MET A 1 14.07 15.03 -4.19
N ASN A 2 13.35 13.91 -4.26
CA ASN A 2 11.93 13.84 -3.90
C ASN A 2 11.79 13.37 -2.45
N ALA A 3 11.62 14.30 -1.52
CA ALA A 3 11.14 14.01 -0.17
C ALA A 3 9.66 14.38 -0.11
N VAL A 4 8.80 13.44 -0.50
CA VAL A 4 7.35 13.56 -0.31
C VAL A 4 7.08 13.27 1.16
N VAL A 5 7.06 14.31 2.00
CA VAL A 5 6.48 14.23 3.33
C VAL A 5 4.96 14.17 3.13
N GLN A 6 4.39 12.96 3.23
CA GLN A 6 2.95 12.74 3.27
C GLN A 6 2.40 13.50 4.50
N MET A 7 1.69 14.61 4.25
CA MET A 7 0.96 15.32 5.29
C MET A 7 -0.32 14.56 5.60
N PHE A 8 -0.34 14.00 6.80
CA PHE A 8 -1.49 13.66 7.66
C PHE A 8 -2.77 13.17 6.96
N ASP A 9 -2.87 11.84 6.85
CA ASP A 9 -4.12 11.11 6.72
C ASP A 9 -5.00 11.44 7.96
N HIS A 10 -6.04 12.25 7.78
CA HIS A 10 -6.97 12.73 8.82
C HIS A 10 -7.94 11.64 9.31
N ALA A 11 -7.62 10.37 9.12
CA ALA A 11 -8.44 9.29 9.67
C ALA A 11 -8.27 9.25 11.20
N PRO A 12 -9.36 9.24 11.99
CA PRO A 12 -9.25 9.03 13.43
C PRO A 12 -8.45 7.75 13.71
N ARG A 13 -7.40 7.85 14.54
CA ARG A 13 -6.61 6.68 14.94
C ARG A 13 -7.52 5.72 15.69
N SER A 14 -7.94 4.66 15.01
CA SER A 14 -8.70 3.59 15.65
C SER A 14 -7.81 2.92 16.69
N LEU A 15 -8.23 2.96 17.96
CA LEU A 15 -7.64 2.13 19.01
C LEU A 15 -7.76 0.63 18.67
N VAL A 16 -8.71 0.25 17.82
CA VAL A 16 -8.93 -1.14 17.39
C VAL A 16 -7.97 -1.54 16.28
N GLU A 17 -7.57 -0.61 15.40
CA GLU A 17 -6.72 -0.94 14.25
C GLU A 17 -5.84 0.25 13.82
N GLU A 18 -4.63 0.36 14.39
CA GLU A 18 -3.59 1.31 13.94
C GLU A 18 -2.91 0.89 12.62
N ARG A 19 -3.41 -0.15 11.94
CA ARG A 19 -2.84 -0.62 10.68
C ARG A 19 -3.34 0.27 9.55
N ALA A 20 -2.43 0.63 8.62
CA ALA A 20 -2.82 1.28 7.38
C ALA A 20 -3.97 0.51 6.72
N ILE A 21 -5.06 1.22 6.36
CA ILE A 21 -6.23 0.64 5.71
C ILE A 21 -5.75 -0.09 4.44
N ARG A 22 -5.96 -1.41 4.39
CA ARG A 22 -5.68 -2.23 3.21
C ARG A 22 -6.96 -2.93 2.78
N PRO A 23 -7.25 -3.00 1.48
CA PRO A 23 -8.27 -3.88 0.97
C PRO A 23 -8.05 -5.30 1.50
N PRO A 24 -9.12 -6.03 1.82
CA PRO A 24 -9.01 -7.39 2.33
C PRO A 24 -8.33 -8.29 1.30
N THR A 25 -7.60 -9.29 1.77
CA THR A 25 -7.07 -10.35 0.89
C THR A 25 -8.16 -11.41 0.69
N ILE A 26 -8.62 -11.58 -0.54
CA ILE A 26 -9.71 -12.53 -0.89
C ILE A 26 -9.20 -13.90 -1.31
N GLY A 27 -7.91 -14.04 -1.56
CA GLY A 27 -7.32 -15.33 -1.84
C GLY A 27 -5.84 -15.30 -2.09
N LYS A 28 -5.27 -16.49 -2.26
CA LYS A 28 -3.84 -16.70 -2.37
C LYS A 28 -3.49 -17.56 -3.56
N ILE A 29 -2.74 -17.00 -4.49
CA ILE A 29 -2.08 -17.77 -5.54
C ILE A 29 -0.74 -18.23 -4.99
N ARG A 30 -0.41 -19.52 -5.12
CA ARG A 30 0.86 -20.05 -4.63
C ARG A 30 1.91 -20.04 -5.75
N PRO A 31 3.15 -19.62 -5.47
CA PRO A 31 4.23 -19.62 -6.44
C PRO A 31 4.79 -21.03 -6.69
N GLY A 32 4.19 -22.10 -6.19
CA GLY A 32 4.71 -23.45 -6.35
C GLY A 32 3.88 -24.48 -5.60
N ILE A 33 4.42 -25.71 -5.55
CA ILE A 33 3.76 -26.85 -4.92
C ILE A 33 4.55 -27.31 -3.68
N LYS A 34 3.91 -28.10 -2.82
CA LYS A 34 4.61 -28.92 -1.83
C LYS A 34 4.46 -30.38 -2.22
N VAL A 35 5.55 -31.12 -2.20
CA VAL A 35 5.58 -32.55 -2.52
C VAL A 35 6.04 -33.35 -1.31
N LEU A 36 5.74 -34.64 -1.27
CA LEU A 36 6.31 -35.52 -0.27
C LEU A 36 7.84 -35.50 -0.32
N THR A 37 8.48 -35.45 0.84
CA THR A 37 9.93 -35.64 0.97
C THR A 37 10.35 -37.02 0.46
N ARG A 38 11.60 -37.18 0.00
CA ARG A 38 12.11 -38.47 -0.51
C ARG A 38 11.91 -39.63 0.46
N ALA A 39 12.12 -39.40 1.76
CA ALA A 39 11.94 -40.43 2.79
C ALA A 39 10.47 -40.92 2.85
N HIS A 40 9.52 -40.02 2.69
CA HIS A 40 8.09 -40.33 2.77
C HIS A 40 7.47 -40.79 1.45
N GLN A 41 8.16 -40.61 0.31
CA GLN A 41 7.75 -41.13 -0.99
C GLN A 41 7.81 -42.67 -1.06
N ALA A 42 8.64 -43.32 -0.22
CA ALA A 42 8.69 -44.77 -0.13
C ALA A 42 7.45 -45.39 0.55
N ASN A 43 6.63 -44.59 1.24
CA ASN A 43 5.42 -45.07 1.90
C ASN A 43 4.23 -44.97 0.94
N GLU A 44 3.80 -46.10 0.37
CA GLU A 44 2.70 -46.18 -0.58
C GLU A 44 1.38 -45.57 -0.05
N LYS A 45 1.09 -45.76 1.25
CA LYS A 45 -0.11 -45.17 1.87
C LYS A 45 -0.03 -43.64 1.90
N ALA A 46 1.16 -43.09 2.18
CA ALA A 46 1.37 -41.65 2.18
C ALA A 46 1.25 -41.05 0.77
N VAL A 47 1.80 -41.73 -0.24
CA VAL A 47 1.70 -41.32 -1.64
C VAL A 47 0.26 -41.32 -2.11
N LYS A 48 -0.48 -42.40 -1.83
CA LYS A 48 -1.91 -42.50 -2.19
C LYS A 48 -2.73 -41.39 -1.53
N LEU A 49 -2.62 -41.25 -0.22
CA LEU A 49 -3.35 -40.22 0.53
C LEU A 49 -3.01 -38.80 0.07
N TYR A 50 -1.73 -38.52 -0.19
CA TYR A 50 -1.29 -37.24 -0.74
C TYR A 50 -1.92 -36.97 -2.11
N ASN A 51 -1.88 -37.93 -3.04
CA ASN A 51 -2.43 -37.77 -4.39
C ASN A 51 -3.94 -37.58 -4.37
N ASP A 52 -4.67 -38.36 -3.56
CA ASP A 52 -6.13 -38.27 -3.43
C ASP A 52 -6.55 -36.89 -2.91
N MET A 53 -5.87 -36.38 -1.87
CA MET A 53 -6.17 -35.05 -1.32
C MET A 53 -5.76 -33.91 -2.26
N VAL A 54 -4.65 -34.05 -2.99
CA VAL A 54 -4.25 -33.07 -4.01
C VAL A 54 -5.27 -33.03 -5.15
N ALA A 55 -5.78 -34.17 -5.59
CA ALA A 55 -6.83 -34.26 -6.60
C ALA A 55 -8.15 -33.66 -6.11
N ALA A 56 -8.47 -33.79 -4.82
CA ALA A 56 -9.63 -33.16 -4.18
C ALA A 56 -9.48 -31.63 -4.00
N GLY A 57 -8.28 -31.06 -4.25
CA GLY A 57 -8.04 -29.62 -4.13
C GLY A 57 -7.77 -29.13 -2.70
N GLU A 58 -7.44 -30.04 -1.78
CA GLU A 58 -7.16 -29.72 -0.38
C GLU A 58 -5.91 -28.84 -0.22
N SER A 59 -5.87 -28.04 0.86
CA SER A 59 -4.71 -27.20 1.14
C SER A 59 -3.51 -28.03 1.60
N TYR A 60 -2.28 -27.61 1.28
CA TYR A 60 -1.10 -28.35 1.72
C TYR A 60 -0.90 -28.37 3.25
N GLU A 61 -1.50 -27.42 3.95
CA GLU A 61 -1.52 -27.40 5.42
C GLU A 61 -2.45 -28.49 5.96
N ALA A 62 -3.64 -28.64 5.36
CA ALA A 62 -4.55 -29.74 5.68
C ALA A 62 -3.92 -31.10 5.34
N ILE A 63 -3.33 -31.25 4.15
CA ILE A 63 -2.64 -32.47 3.73
C ILE A 63 -1.51 -32.82 4.71
N GLY A 64 -0.69 -31.85 5.10
CA GLY A 64 0.38 -32.06 6.08
C GLY A 64 -0.15 -32.54 7.44
N LYS A 65 -1.23 -31.91 7.94
CA LYS A 65 -1.85 -32.27 9.22
C LYS A 65 -2.44 -33.67 9.19
N VAL A 66 -3.09 -34.07 8.09
CA VAL A 66 -3.66 -35.41 7.93
C VAL A 66 -2.54 -36.46 7.84
N LEU A 67 -1.45 -36.19 7.10
CA LEU A 67 -0.29 -37.09 7.07
C LEU A 67 0.35 -37.27 8.46
N GLU A 68 0.44 -36.20 9.24
CA GLU A 68 0.96 -36.27 10.61
C GLU A 68 0.00 -37.03 11.54
N THR A 69 -1.30 -36.78 11.46
CA THR A 69 -2.29 -37.40 12.36
C THR A 69 -2.51 -38.88 12.03
N SER A 70 -2.70 -39.21 10.75
CA SER A 70 -3.08 -40.55 10.30
C SER A 70 -1.89 -41.49 10.17
N LEU A 71 -0.72 -40.97 9.75
CA LEU A 71 0.46 -41.78 9.45
C LEU A 71 1.67 -41.45 10.35
N LYS A 72 1.54 -40.52 11.30
CA LYS A 72 2.62 -40.08 12.21
C LYS A 72 3.86 -39.56 11.47
N LEU A 73 3.67 -39.01 10.27
CA LEU A 73 4.74 -38.49 9.43
C LEU A 73 4.94 -36.99 9.66
N ARG A 74 5.95 -36.62 10.44
CA ARG A 74 6.30 -35.21 10.68
C ARG A 74 7.08 -34.62 9.51
N ASN A 75 6.81 -33.36 9.20
CA ASN A 75 7.49 -32.62 8.11
C ASN A 75 7.47 -33.38 6.77
N ALA A 76 6.35 -34.07 6.48
CA ALA A 76 6.24 -34.95 5.32
C ALA A 76 6.33 -34.22 3.97
N LEU A 77 6.06 -32.91 3.96
CA LEU A 77 5.97 -32.08 2.76
C LEU A 77 7.10 -31.07 2.67
N VAL A 78 7.69 -30.95 1.47
CA VAL A 78 8.76 -30.00 1.13
C VAL A 78 8.34 -29.15 -0.06
N PRO A 79 8.61 -27.83 -0.08
CA PRO A 79 8.36 -26.98 -1.25
C PRO A 79 9.13 -27.47 -2.47
N ARG A 80 8.49 -27.47 -3.64
CA ARG A 80 9.11 -27.76 -4.93
C ARG A 80 8.86 -26.61 -5.89
N ASN A 81 9.93 -26.17 -6.53
CA ASN A 81 9.85 -25.17 -7.56
C ASN A 81 9.33 -25.79 -8.85
N VAL A 82 8.35 -25.13 -9.48
CA VAL A 82 7.68 -25.54 -10.72
C VAL A 82 7.55 -24.31 -11.62
N ASP A 83 7.23 -24.52 -12.89
CA ASP A 83 7.11 -23.48 -13.93
C ASP A 83 5.72 -22.82 -14.00
N TYR A 84 4.75 -23.27 -13.20
CA TYR A 84 3.42 -22.67 -13.11
C TYR A 84 3.06 -22.18 -11.70
N PHE A 85 2.07 -21.30 -11.61
CA PHE A 85 1.41 -20.89 -10.38
C PHE A 85 0.23 -21.79 -10.05
N VAL A 86 -0.06 -21.93 -8.77
CA VAL A 86 -1.12 -22.80 -8.26
C VAL A 86 -2.25 -21.94 -7.74
N CYS A 87 -3.39 -22.04 -8.40
CA CYS A 87 -4.66 -21.46 -7.97
C CYS A 87 -5.54 -22.62 -7.47
N ARG A 88 -5.97 -22.57 -6.20
CA ARG A 88 -6.80 -23.62 -5.58
C ARG A 88 -8.04 -23.00 -5.00
N ARG A 89 -9.18 -23.69 -5.15
CA ARG A 89 -10.45 -23.34 -4.51
C ARG A 89 -10.31 -23.09 -3.00
N SER A 90 -9.51 -23.92 -2.31
CA SER A 90 -9.29 -23.84 -0.85
C SER A 90 -8.41 -22.66 -0.39
N ASP A 91 -7.71 -21.98 -1.30
CA ASP A 91 -6.87 -20.82 -0.97
C ASP A 91 -7.62 -19.48 -1.13
N PHE A 92 -8.92 -19.49 -1.46
CA PHE A 92 -9.76 -18.30 -1.68
C PHE A 92 -10.96 -18.31 -0.74
N SER A 93 -11.41 -17.11 -0.33
CA SER A 93 -12.63 -16.95 0.49
C SER A 93 -13.87 -17.35 -0.30
N ASN A 94 -13.93 -17.00 -1.59
CA ASN A 94 -14.87 -17.54 -2.55
C ASN A 94 -14.15 -18.52 -3.49
N PRO A 95 -14.42 -19.83 -3.39
CA PRO A 95 -13.84 -20.84 -4.26
C PRO A 95 -14.02 -20.56 -5.76
N ASP A 96 -15.14 -19.94 -6.17
CA ASP A 96 -15.46 -19.74 -7.58
C ASP A 96 -14.57 -18.68 -8.24
N THR A 97 -13.97 -17.78 -7.44
CA THR A 97 -12.93 -16.85 -7.91
C THR A 97 -11.72 -17.61 -8.45
N ALA A 98 -11.31 -18.72 -7.81
CA ALA A 98 -10.19 -19.52 -8.26
C ALA A 98 -10.47 -20.18 -9.63
N ASP A 99 -11.71 -20.65 -9.81
CA ASP A 99 -12.17 -21.28 -11.05
C ASP A 99 -12.30 -20.26 -12.17
N GLU A 100 -12.80 -19.05 -11.88
CA GLU A 100 -12.88 -17.96 -12.86
C GLU A 100 -11.49 -17.55 -13.37
N ILE A 101 -10.51 -17.41 -12.47
CA ILE A 101 -9.12 -17.13 -12.84
C ILE A 101 -8.56 -18.24 -13.74
N LEU A 102 -8.76 -19.50 -13.38
CA LEU A 102 -8.30 -20.64 -14.18
C LEU A 102 -9.02 -20.74 -15.52
N ARG A 103 -10.32 -20.40 -15.57
CA ARG A 103 -11.11 -20.39 -16.82
C ARG A 103 -10.62 -19.31 -17.79
N LEU A 104 -10.25 -18.14 -17.29
CA LEU A 104 -9.83 -17.00 -18.11
C LEU A 104 -8.36 -17.10 -18.55
N TYR A 105 -7.47 -17.56 -17.66
CA TYR A 105 -6.02 -17.47 -17.86
C TYR A 105 -5.27 -18.79 -17.65
N GLY A 106 -5.98 -19.89 -17.36
CA GLY A 106 -5.39 -21.21 -17.29
C GLY A 106 -5.04 -21.77 -18.66
N GLU A 107 -3.91 -22.45 -18.74
CA GLU A 107 -3.49 -23.20 -19.93
C GLU A 107 -3.29 -24.67 -19.54
N ASP A 108 -3.69 -25.59 -20.42
CA ASP A 108 -3.31 -26.99 -20.30
C ASP A 108 -2.10 -27.28 -21.21
N ARG A 109 -0.97 -27.62 -20.58
CA ARG A 109 0.26 -28.02 -21.26
C ARG A 109 0.57 -29.52 -21.11
N GLY A 110 -0.46 -30.35 -20.89
CA GLY A 110 -0.36 -31.79 -20.69
C GLY A 110 -0.32 -32.25 -19.22
N HIS A 111 -0.52 -31.32 -18.28
CA HIS A 111 -0.51 -31.57 -16.83
C HIS A 111 -1.77 -31.04 -16.14
N GLY A 112 -2.83 -30.87 -16.93
CA GLY A 112 -4.08 -30.22 -16.54
C GLY A 112 -3.95 -28.70 -16.60
N LEU A 113 -5.08 -28.05 -16.32
CA LEU A 113 -5.20 -26.60 -16.35
C LEU A 113 -4.35 -25.94 -15.24
N ARG A 114 -3.36 -25.13 -15.62
CA ARG A 114 -2.45 -24.41 -14.71
C ARG A 114 -2.26 -22.95 -15.14
N LEU A 115 -1.88 -22.09 -14.21
CA LEU A 115 -1.56 -20.68 -14.50
C LEU A 115 -0.06 -20.55 -14.84
N TYR A 116 0.28 -20.27 -16.08
CA TYR A 116 1.68 -20.03 -16.49
C TYR A 116 1.98 -18.53 -16.62
N ARG A 117 1.05 -17.78 -17.21
CA ARG A 117 1.10 -16.33 -17.34
C ARG A 117 -0.30 -15.75 -17.16
N PHE A 118 -0.44 -14.72 -16.35
CA PHE A 118 -1.73 -14.07 -16.13
C PHE A 118 -1.56 -12.57 -15.85
N PRO A 119 -2.56 -11.76 -16.19
CA PRO A 119 -2.49 -10.33 -16.00
C PRO A 119 -2.82 -9.96 -14.54
N ILE A 120 -2.22 -8.87 -14.07
CA ILE A 120 -2.51 -8.29 -12.76
C ILE A 120 -2.56 -6.76 -12.85
N MET A 121 -3.21 -6.14 -11.87
CA MET A 121 -3.20 -4.70 -11.63
C MET A 121 -2.86 -4.41 -10.17
N PHE A 122 -1.99 -3.45 -9.96
CA PHE A 122 -1.67 -2.96 -8.62
C PHE A 122 -2.71 -1.94 -8.14
N ALA A 123 -3.02 -2.00 -6.85
CA ALA A 123 -4.04 -1.14 -6.24
C ALA A 123 -3.48 0.20 -5.73
N PHE A 124 -2.15 0.30 -5.64
CA PHE A 124 -1.48 1.49 -5.11
C PHE A 124 -0.37 1.97 -6.04
N ASP A 125 -0.01 3.24 -5.96
CA ASP A 125 1.18 3.77 -6.63
C ASP A 125 2.45 3.59 -5.80
N ASP A 126 2.31 3.24 -4.52
CA ASP A 126 3.43 2.90 -3.65
C ASP A 126 3.83 1.42 -3.79
N TRP A 127 5.11 1.20 -4.09
CA TRP A 127 5.69 -0.15 -4.20
C TRP A 127 5.53 -0.95 -2.91
N LEU A 128 5.77 -0.36 -1.73
CA LEU A 128 5.74 -1.08 -0.46
C LEU A 128 4.32 -1.49 -0.05
N ARG A 129 3.29 -0.75 -0.47
CA ARG A 129 1.88 -1.15 -0.30
C ARG A 129 1.49 -2.32 -1.20
N ASN A 130 2.04 -2.39 -2.42
CA ASN A 130 1.78 -3.50 -3.35
C ASN A 130 2.63 -4.74 -3.07
N VAL A 131 3.86 -4.55 -2.59
CA VAL A 131 4.81 -5.63 -2.29
C VAL A 131 5.39 -5.46 -0.89
N PRO A 132 4.56 -5.53 0.17
CA PRO A 132 5.03 -5.48 1.54
C PRO A 132 6.04 -6.60 1.77
N ASN A 133 7.19 -6.25 2.34
CA ASN A 133 8.28 -7.17 2.55
C ASN A 133 9.03 -6.87 3.85
N GLN A 134 9.50 -7.94 4.49
CA GLN A 134 10.22 -7.91 5.75
C GLN A 134 11.23 -9.06 5.83
N MET A 135 12.32 -8.85 6.55
CA MET A 135 13.14 -9.90 7.13
C MET A 135 12.47 -10.36 8.42
N ALA A 136 12.33 -11.66 8.65
CA ALA A 136 11.72 -12.17 9.88
C ALA A 136 12.44 -13.41 10.40
N ALA A 137 12.64 -13.46 11.71
CA ALA A 137 13.14 -14.61 12.45
C ALA A 137 12.04 -15.17 13.35
N TYR A 138 11.87 -16.49 13.31
CA TYR A 138 10.86 -17.20 14.07
C TYR A 138 11.49 -18.19 15.04
N THR A 139 10.88 -18.32 16.21
CA THR A 139 11.18 -19.34 17.22
C THR A 139 9.95 -20.23 17.40
N THR A 140 10.05 -21.26 18.24
CA THR A 140 8.90 -22.08 18.65
C THR A 140 7.78 -21.25 19.28
N ALA A 141 8.13 -20.13 19.94
CA ALA A 141 7.17 -19.23 20.58
C ALA A 141 6.55 -18.19 19.61
N GLY A 142 6.94 -18.22 18.33
CA GLY A 142 6.45 -17.29 17.30
C GLY A 142 7.54 -16.35 16.78
N ARG A 143 7.11 -15.26 16.13
CA ARG A 143 7.99 -14.26 15.52
C ARG A 143 8.80 -13.54 16.60
N GLN A 144 10.12 -13.64 16.54
CA GLN A 144 11.03 -13.05 17.54
C GLN A 144 11.54 -11.68 17.08
N TYR A 145 12.04 -11.62 15.83
CA TYR A 145 12.57 -10.42 15.20
C TYR A 145 11.91 -10.23 13.84
N PHE A 146 11.66 -8.99 13.45
CA PHE A 146 11.14 -8.66 12.13
C PHE A 146 11.56 -7.26 11.72
N SER A 147 11.78 -7.04 10.42
CA SER A 147 12.20 -5.75 9.92
C SER A 147 11.03 -4.94 9.37
N GLU A 148 11.01 -3.65 9.63
CA GLU A 148 10.05 -2.73 9.02
C GLU A 148 10.76 -1.47 8.55
N TYR A 149 10.19 -0.85 7.52
CA TYR A 149 10.64 0.46 7.06
C TYR A 149 10.05 1.55 7.97
N ASP A 150 10.86 2.54 8.32
CA ASP A 150 10.41 3.74 9.02
C ASP A 150 10.31 4.93 8.04
N ARG A 151 9.85 6.08 8.53
CA ARG A 151 9.62 7.31 7.74
C ARG A 151 10.87 7.85 7.06
N ASP A 152 12.04 7.52 7.58
CA ASP A 152 13.34 7.87 7.00
C ASP A 152 13.71 6.99 5.79
N GLY A 153 12.89 5.99 5.45
CA GLY A 153 13.12 5.04 4.37
C GLY A 153 14.15 3.97 4.70
N LYS A 154 14.73 3.99 5.91
CA LYS A 154 15.62 2.93 6.40
C LYS A 154 14.80 1.79 6.95
N ARG A 155 15.41 0.62 6.94
CA ARG A 155 14.82 -0.60 7.48
C ARG A 155 15.41 -0.84 8.86
N TYR A 156 14.56 -0.96 9.88
CA TYR A 156 14.95 -1.26 11.24
C TYR A 156 14.55 -2.67 11.64
N CYS A 157 15.40 -3.32 12.42
CA CYS A 157 15.08 -4.59 13.07
C CYS A 157 14.24 -4.28 14.32
N LYS A 158 13.06 -4.89 14.42
CA LYS A 158 12.12 -4.70 15.52
C LYS A 158 11.92 -5.99 16.30
N THR A 159 11.55 -5.83 17.57
CA THR A 159 11.18 -6.93 18.46
C THR A 159 10.01 -6.51 19.35
N TYR A 160 9.49 -7.45 20.13
CA TYR A 160 8.44 -7.17 21.11
C TYR A 160 9.08 -6.75 22.43
N ALA A 161 8.62 -5.64 23.00
CA ALA A 161 9.06 -5.16 24.29
C ALA A 161 8.95 -6.26 25.37
N PRO A 162 9.92 -6.35 26.29
CA PRO A 162 9.84 -7.27 27.41
C PRO A 162 8.61 -6.95 28.25
N VAL A 163 7.97 -8.00 28.76
CA VAL A 163 6.73 -7.84 29.52
C VAL A 163 7.09 -7.37 30.92
N GLU A 164 6.65 -6.16 31.30
CA GLU A 164 6.83 -5.63 32.65
C GLU A 164 6.07 -6.49 33.66
N ARG A 165 6.82 -7.32 34.40
CA ARG A 165 6.29 -8.14 35.48
C ARG A 165 6.57 -7.42 36.81
N ASN A 166 5.51 -6.88 37.42
CA ASN A 166 5.65 -6.30 38.75
C ASN A 166 5.99 -7.42 39.75
N ALA A 167 7.13 -7.30 40.44
CA ALA A 167 7.66 -8.34 41.34
C ALA A 167 6.71 -8.70 42.51
N ARG A 168 5.80 -7.78 42.86
CA ARG A 168 4.79 -7.97 43.92
C ARG A 168 3.44 -8.50 43.42
N ALA A 169 3.20 -8.50 42.11
CA ALA A 169 1.93 -8.96 41.53
C ALA A 169 2.06 -10.39 41.00
N GLN A 170 1.15 -11.28 41.41
CA GLN A 170 1.10 -12.65 40.86
C GLN A 170 0.73 -12.69 39.38
N ARG A 171 0.14 -11.62 38.83
CA ARG A 171 -0.31 -11.55 37.44
C ARG A 171 0.39 -10.42 36.69
N VAL A 172 0.78 -10.74 35.46
CA VAL A 172 1.32 -9.82 34.46
C VAL A 172 0.26 -8.79 34.07
N ARG A 173 0.66 -7.50 33.95
CA ARG A 173 -0.22 -6.44 33.44
C ARG A 173 -0.53 -6.71 31.98
N ARG A 174 -1.82 -6.83 31.63
CA ARG A 174 -2.25 -7.02 30.24
C ARG A 174 -2.08 -5.71 29.49
N SER A 175 -1.41 -5.74 28.35
CA SER A 175 -1.37 -4.62 27.41
C SER A 175 -2.51 -4.76 26.39
N PHE A 176 -3.20 -3.65 26.14
CA PHE A 176 -4.18 -3.56 25.06
C PHE A 176 -3.43 -3.54 23.70
N GLY A 177 -3.95 -4.26 22.69
CA GLY A 177 -3.28 -4.34 21.37
C GLY A 177 -2.06 -5.27 21.28
N GLY A 178 -1.69 -5.98 22.36
CA GLY A 178 -0.55 -6.89 22.38
C GLY A 178 0.74 -6.25 22.92
N ARG A 179 1.89 -6.92 22.71
CA ARG A 179 3.19 -6.38 23.15
C ARG A 179 3.60 -5.23 22.25
N LEU A 180 4.08 -4.13 22.84
CA LEU A 180 4.62 -2.99 22.10
C LEU A 180 5.77 -3.44 21.19
N VAL A 181 5.80 -2.91 19.99
CA VAL A 181 6.87 -3.16 19.03
C VAL A 181 7.93 -2.08 19.23
N VAL A 182 9.17 -2.49 19.49
CA VAL A 182 10.32 -1.60 19.74
C VAL A 182 11.46 -1.93 18.79
N HIS A 183 12.37 -0.98 18.59
CA HIS A 183 13.61 -1.24 17.86
C HIS A 183 14.46 -2.23 18.65
N ARG A 184 15.03 -3.20 17.95
CA ARG A 184 16.02 -4.10 18.52
C ARG A 184 17.30 -3.32 18.71
N GLN A 185 17.76 -3.19 19.95
CA GLN A 185 19.01 -2.53 20.31
C GLN A 185 19.73 -3.43 21.29
N ASP A 186 20.53 -4.34 20.76
CA ASP A 186 21.37 -5.26 21.54
C ASP A 186 22.80 -5.25 20.96
N ASP A 187 23.70 -6.02 21.56
CA ASP A 187 25.11 -6.05 21.17
C ASP A 187 25.32 -6.47 19.70
N ASP A 188 24.38 -7.23 19.12
CA ASP A 188 24.44 -7.64 17.71
C ASP A 188 24.03 -6.49 16.76
N ILE A 189 23.07 -5.66 17.16
CA ILE A 189 22.53 -4.56 16.34
C ILE A 189 22.34 -3.29 17.21
N PRO A 190 23.42 -2.55 17.53
CA PRO A 190 23.35 -1.43 18.47
C PRO A 190 22.51 -0.24 17.97
N ASP A 191 22.52 0.02 16.67
CA ASP A 191 21.77 1.10 16.03
C ASP A 191 20.34 0.71 15.63
N GLY A 192 19.98 -0.56 15.79
CA GLY A 192 18.73 -1.17 15.36
C GLY A 192 18.52 -1.24 13.84
N VAL A 193 19.50 -0.89 13.03
CA VAL A 193 19.38 -0.93 11.56
C VAL A 193 19.43 -2.38 11.09
N CYS A 194 18.48 -2.74 10.22
CA CYS A 194 18.42 -4.08 9.65
C CYS A 194 19.38 -4.21 8.47
N ASP A 195 20.62 -4.65 8.73
CA ASP A 195 21.58 -5.03 7.70
C ASP A 195 21.83 -6.56 7.69
N PRO A 196 21.32 -7.30 6.68
CA PRO A 196 21.55 -8.74 6.56
C PRO A 196 23.03 -9.14 6.47
N HIS A 197 23.91 -8.26 5.97
CA HIS A 197 25.34 -8.59 5.81
C HIS A 197 26.06 -8.78 7.13
N VAL A 198 25.64 -8.07 8.18
CA VAL A 198 26.26 -8.14 9.51
C VAL A 198 25.37 -8.83 10.56
N CYS A 199 24.09 -9.04 10.25
CA CYS A 199 23.12 -9.63 11.17
C CYS A 199 23.40 -11.13 11.45
N PRO A 200 23.73 -11.53 12.70
CA PRO A 200 24.03 -12.93 13.03
C PRO A 200 22.87 -13.89 12.72
N GLN A 201 21.63 -13.46 12.96
CA GLN A 201 20.44 -14.29 12.71
C GLN A 201 20.22 -14.56 11.22
N TYR A 202 20.62 -13.64 10.34
CA TYR A 202 20.59 -13.85 8.90
C TYR A 202 21.71 -14.81 8.45
N GLN A 203 22.93 -14.60 8.95
CA GLN A 203 24.07 -15.48 8.65
C GLN A 203 23.82 -16.93 9.12
N ASP A 204 23.15 -17.10 10.25
CA ASP A 204 22.69 -18.38 10.79
C ASP A 204 21.49 -19.00 10.04
N ARG A 205 20.97 -18.34 8.99
CA ARG A 205 19.76 -18.75 8.24
C ARG A 205 18.48 -18.82 9.08
N LYS A 206 18.46 -18.16 10.25
CA LYS A 206 17.29 -18.07 11.14
C LYS A 206 16.35 -16.91 10.75
N CYS A 207 16.88 -15.89 10.07
CA CYS A 207 16.12 -14.77 9.55
C CYS A 207 15.94 -14.89 8.03
N ASN A 208 14.70 -14.86 7.54
CA ASN A 208 14.38 -15.04 6.13
C ASN A 208 13.58 -13.87 5.57
N LEU A 209 13.81 -13.55 4.30
CA LEU A 209 12.98 -12.59 3.57
C LEU A 209 11.58 -13.18 3.36
N THR A 210 10.57 -12.39 3.68
CA THR A 210 9.16 -12.67 3.41
C THR A 210 8.57 -11.46 2.71
N ALA A 211 8.00 -11.67 1.52
CA ALA A 211 7.30 -10.63 0.79
C ALA A 211 6.05 -11.18 0.14
N ASN A 212 5.06 -10.33 -0.05
CA ASN A 212 3.79 -10.70 -0.63
C ASN A 212 3.44 -9.70 -1.73
N PHE A 213 3.24 -10.15 -2.96
CA PHE A 213 2.60 -9.32 -3.97
C PHE A 213 1.10 -9.26 -3.67
N LEU A 214 0.56 -8.05 -3.67
CA LEU A 214 -0.86 -7.76 -3.48
C LEU A 214 -1.37 -7.08 -4.74
N PHE A 215 -2.32 -7.71 -5.42
CA PHE A 215 -2.82 -7.24 -6.70
C PHE A 215 -4.27 -7.68 -6.94
N ALA A 216 -4.93 -7.03 -7.89
CA ALA A 216 -6.16 -7.54 -8.49
C ALA A 216 -5.83 -8.30 -9.78
N VAL A 217 -6.66 -9.29 -10.13
CA VAL A 217 -6.64 -9.91 -11.46
C VAL A 217 -7.76 -9.26 -12.27
N PRO A 218 -7.47 -8.66 -13.45
CA PRO A 218 -8.50 -8.11 -14.33
C PRO A 218 -9.59 -9.13 -14.65
N ASP A 219 -10.78 -8.64 -14.96
CA ASP A 219 -11.92 -9.45 -15.45
C ASP A 219 -12.44 -10.52 -14.45
N VAL A 220 -11.96 -10.51 -13.21
CA VAL A 220 -12.39 -11.42 -12.13
C VAL A 220 -13.13 -10.63 -11.07
N LYS A 221 -14.30 -11.12 -10.66
CA LYS A 221 -15.13 -10.43 -9.67
C LYS A 221 -14.64 -10.73 -8.25
N GLY A 222 -14.48 -9.68 -7.44
CA GLY A 222 -14.16 -9.83 -6.02
C GLY A 222 -13.86 -8.48 -5.36
N LEU A 223 -14.30 -8.33 -4.11
CA LEU A 223 -14.01 -7.15 -3.30
C LEU A 223 -12.76 -7.42 -2.46
N GLY A 224 -11.59 -7.24 -3.06
CA GLY A 224 -10.29 -7.34 -2.37
C GLY A 224 -9.13 -7.72 -3.29
N LEU A 225 -7.95 -7.89 -2.70
CA LEU A 225 -6.72 -8.22 -3.41
C LEU A 225 -6.37 -9.70 -3.26
N ILE A 226 -5.59 -10.21 -4.21
CA ILE A 226 -5.02 -11.54 -4.21
C ILE A 226 -3.55 -11.44 -3.79
N GLU A 227 -3.13 -12.39 -2.95
CA GLU A 227 -1.76 -12.50 -2.47
C GLU A 227 -0.96 -13.52 -3.28
N LEU A 228 0.25 -13.17 -3.68
CA LEU A 228 1.28 -14.12 -4.13
C LEU A 228 2.54 -13.96 -3.25
N PRO A 229 2.84 -14.93 -2.36
CA PRO A 229 4.01 -14.85 -1.50
C PRO A 229 5.30 -15.15 -2.28
N THR A 230 6.40 -14.56 -1.85
CA THR A 230 7.77 -14.85 -2.30
C THR A 230 8.77 -14.68 -1.16
N ASN A 231 9.81 -15.50 -1.17
CA ASN A 231 10.97 -15.40 -0.29
C ASN A 231 12.26 -15.09 -1.04
N SER A 232 12.17 -14.82 -2.36
CA SER A 232 13.34 -14.62 -3.22
C SER A 232 13.65 -13.14 -3.39
N ILE A 233 14.83 -12.73 -2.93
CA ILE A 233 15.32 -11.35 -3.13
C ILE A 233 15.44 -11.00 -4.61
N TYR A 234 15.81 -11.96 -5.47
CA TYR A 234 15.90 -11.75 -6.92
C TYR A 234 14.54 -11.43 -7.54
N VAL A 235 13.46 -12.02 -7.03
CA VAL A 235 12.10 -11.70 -7.48
C VAL A 235 11.73 -10.27 -7.08
N LEU A 236 12.04 -9.87 -5.84
CA LEU A 236 11.78 -8.49 -5.39
C LEU A 236 12.56 -7.47 -6.20
N GLN A 237 13.86 -7.69 -6.42
CA GLN A 237 14.70 -6.76 -7.18
C GLN A 237 14.17 -6.57 -8.61
N LYS A 238 13.85 -7.67 -9.31
CA LYS A 238 13.30 -7.59 -10.67
C LYS A 238 11.94 -6.92 -10.71
N ALA A 239 11.06 -7.25 -9.79
CA ALA A 239 9.74 -6.63 -9.72
C ALA A 239 9.83 -5.14 -9.35
N TYR A 240 10.73 -4.76 -8.44
CA TYR A 240 10.99 -3.36 -8.10
C TYR A 240 11.45 -2.59 -9.32
N SER A 241 12.44 -3.12 -10.06
CA SER A 241 12.91 -2.50 -11.30
C SER A 241 11.79 -2.37 -12.33
N ALA A 242 10.99 -3.42 -12.56
CA ALA A 242 9.86 -3.36 -13.49
C ALA A 242 8.83 -2.29 -13.10
N MET A 243 8.41 -2.26 -11.83
CA MET A 243 7.46 -1.26 -11.33
C MET A 243 8.05 0.15 -11.37
N GLN A 244 9.32 0.34 -11.05
CA GLN A 244 9.97 1.64 -11.14
C GLN A 244 10.05 2.14 -12.58
N THR A 245 10.32 1.26 -13.56
CA THR A 245 10.27 1.62 -14.99
C THR A 245 8.87 2.07 -15.39
N VAL A 246 7.81 1.37 -14.96
CA VAL A 246 6.43 1.78 -15.23
C VAL A 246 6.09 3.11 -14.56
N ALA A 247 6.47 3.28 -13.29
CA ALA A 247 6.25 4.53 -12.57
C ALA A 247 6.99 5.71 -13.21
N LEU A 248 8.21 5.49 -13.72
CA LEU A 248 8.96 6.52 -14.46
C LEU A 248 8.29 6.85 -15.80
N ALA A 249 7.80 5.84 -16.50
CA ALA A 249 7.15 6.00 -17.79
C ALA A 249 5.78 6.71 -17.65
N ARG A 250 4.89 6.20 -16.79
CA ARG A 250 3.49 6.65 -16.70
C ARG A 250 3.17 7.55 -15.52
N GLY A 251 4.13 7.83 -14.64
CA GLY A 251 3.93 8.58 -13.40
C GLY A 251 3.15 7.84 -12.30
N ARG A 252 2.56 6.67 -12.61
CA ARG A 252 1.74 5.87 -11.70
C ARG A 252 1.81 4.38 -12.01
N LEU A 253 1.52 3.55 -11.01
CA LEU A 253 1.42 2.09 -11.16
C LEU A 253 -0.02 1.63 -11.35
N THR A 254 -0.95 2.34 -10.71
CA THR A 254 -2.38 2.07 -10.81
C THR A 254 -2.88 2.23 -12.24
N GLY A 255 -3.85 1.41 -12.63
CA GLY A 255 -4.41 1.40 -13.99
C GLY A 255 -3.49 0.82 -15.07
N THR A 256 -2.27 0.41 -14.73
CA THR A 256 -1.39 -0.32 -15.67
C THR A 256 -1.58 -1.83 -15.51
N ARG A 257 -1.72 -2.52 -16.65
CA ARG A 257 -1.76 -3.98 -16.70
C ARG A 257 -0.34 -4.54 -16.72
N PHE A 258 -0.03 -5.32 -15.71
CA PHE A 258 1.20 -6.11 -15.65
C PHE A 258 0.89 -7.57 -15.95
N TRP A 259 1.92 -8.34 -16.27
CA TRP A 259 1.84 -9.77 -16.45
C TRP A 259 2.81 -10.47 -15.51
N LEU A 260 2.26 -11.37 -14.72
CA LEU A 260 3.05 -12.30 -13.94
C LEU A 260 3.31 -13.56 -14.76
N SER A 261 4.56 -13.99 -14.79
CA SER A 261 5.00 -15.24 -15.41
C SER A 261 6.13 -15.87 -14.60
N LYS A 262 6.55 -17.08 -14.99
CA LYS A 262 7.77 -17.69 -14.46
C LYS A 262 8.78 -17.90 -15.57
N LYS A 263 10.04 -17.55 -15.30
CA LYS A 263 11.17 -17.74 -16.21
C LYS A 263 12.32 -18.42 -15.47
N GLU A 264 13.05 -19.30 -16.15
CA GLU A 264 14.24 -19.95 -15.60
C GLU A 264 15.41 -18.95 -15.56
N PHE A 265 16.09 -18.86 -14.41
CA PHE A 265 17.32 -18.08 -14.28
C PHE A 265 18.41 -18.91 -13.61
N ASP A 266 19.65 -18.66 -14.03
CA ASP A 266 20.85 -19.13 -13.34
C ASP A 266 21.15 -18.18 -12.18
N ILE A 267 20.92 -18.65 -10.95
CA ILE A 267 21.18 -17.88 -9.73
C ILE A 267 22.48 -18.37 -9.14
N THR A 268 23.33 -17.43 -8.72
CA THR A 268 24.56 -17.75 -8.00
C THR A 268 24.27 -17.73 -6.50
N ARG A 269 24.54 -18.85 -5.82
CA ARG A 269 24.38 -19.02 -4.37
C ARG A 269 25.70 -19.46 -3.77
N ILE A 270 26.03 -18.93 -2.59
CA ILE A 270 27.18 -19.39 -1.81
C ILE A 270 26.78 -20.67 -1.07
N ASP A 271 27.55 -21.74 -1.24
CA ASP A 271 27.33 -23.00 -0.53
C ASP A 271 27.92 -22.97 0.90
N ASP A 272 27.78 -24.08 1.63
CA ASP A 272 28.29 -24.18 3.01
C ASP A 272 29.84 -24.13 3.08
N ASN A 273 30.53 -24.30 1.94
CA ASN A 273 31.99 -24.22 1.84
C ASN A 273 32.47 -22.82 1.41
N GLY A 274 31.56 -21.87 1.23
CA GLY A 274 31.89 -20.51 0.75
C GLY A 274 32.09 -20.42 -0.76
N LEU A 275 31.78 -21.47 -1.53
CA LEU A 275 31.95 -21.48 -2.98
C LEU A 275 30.69 -21.00 -3.70
N ALA A 276 30.88 -20.25 -4.78
CA ALA A 276 29.80 -19.80 -5.65
C ALA A 276 29.29 -20.96 -6.52
N VAL A 277 28.08 -21.43 -6.24
CA VAL A 277 27.39 -22.48 -7.00
C VAL A 277 26.27 -21.85 -7.82
N ARG A 278 26.22 -22.19 -9.11
CA ARG A 278 25.12 -21.79 -9.99
C ARG A 278 24.00 -22.82 -9.90
N GLN A 279 22.78 -22.35 -9.67
CA GLN A 279 21.58 -23.17 -9.62
C GLN A 279 20.49 -22.56 -10.50
N LYS A 280 19.94 -23.40 -11.39
CA LYS A 280 18.75 -23.06 -12.18
C LYS A 280 17.53 -22.99 -11.28
N GLN A 281 16.79 -21.90 -11.36
CA GLN A 281 15.57 -21.70 -10.59
C GLN A 281 14.53 -20.96 -11.43
N MET A 282 13.29 -21.46 -11.44
CA MET A 282 12.14 -20.69 -11.92
C MET A 282 11.88 -19.54 -10.96
N LEU A 283 11.94 -18.31 -11.45
CA LEU A 283 11.60 -17.11 -10.70
C LEU A 283 10.33 -16.48 -11.27
N THR A 284 9.53 -15.89 -10.38
CA THR A 284 8.43 -15.01 -10.77
C THR A 284 9.01 -13.75 -11.41
N VAL A 285 8.50 -13.43 -12.60
CA VAL A 285 8.85 -12.23 -13.35
C VAL A 285 7.59 -11.41 -13.56
N LEU A 286 7.76 -10.10 -13.37
CA LEU A 286 6.77 -9.09 -13.60
C LEU A 286 7.17 -8.32 -14.85
N ASP A 287 6.35 -8.40 -15.89
CA ASP A 287 6.52 -7.66 -17.14
C ASP A 287 5.34 -6.70 -17.32
N ALA A 288 5.51 -5.59 -18.03
CA ALA A 288 4.42 -4.71 -18.45
C ALA A 288 4.56 -4.44 -19.94
N ASP A 289 3.44 -4.53 -20.68
CA ASP A 289 3.42 -4.25 -22.11
C ASP A 289 3.29 -2.73 -22.30
N ILE A 290 4.40 -2.00 -22.11
CA ILE A 290 4.47 -0.54 -22.29
C ILE A 290 5.29 -0.25 -23.55
N ASP A 291 4.73 0.55 -24.45
CA ASP A 291 5.49 1.11 -25.56
C ASP A 291 6.30 2.30 -25.03
N LEU A 292 7.54 2.00 -24.60
CA LEU A 292 8.44 3.02 -24.10
C LEU A 292 8.85 4.02 -25.20
N GLY A 293 8.81 3.62 -26.48
CA GLY A 293 9.12 4.51 -27.60
C GLY A 293 8.03 5.57 -27.77
N ALA A 294 6.78 5.13 -27.89
CA ALA A 294 5.63 6.05 -27.97
C ALA A 294 5.54 6.98 -26.76
N LEU A 295 5.94 6.51 -25.58
CA LEU A 295 5.92 7.30 -24.36
C LEU A 295 7.04 8.33 -24.29
N LEU A 296 8.25 8.01 -24.77
CA LEU A 296 9.36 8.96 -24.87
C LEU A 296 9.12 10.01 -25.98
N ASP A 297 8.39 9.63 -27.03
CA ASP A 297 7.98 10.53 -28.12
C ASP A 297 6.77 11.42 -27.75
N GLY A 298 6.24 11.29 -26.53
CA GLY A 298 5.09 12.06 -26.04
C GLY A 298 3.73 11.66 -26.66
N ALA A 299 3.69 10.58 -27.44
CA ALA A 299 2.47 10.11 -28.11
C ALA A 299 1.51 9.35 -27.19
N ASP A 300 2.00 8.87 -26.04
CA ASP A 300 1.21 8.17 -25.01
C ASP A 300 0.72 9.11 -23.88
N GLU A 301 0.88 10.45 -24.04
CA GLU A 301 0.05 11.39 -23.27
C GLU A 301 -1.40 11.10 -23.66
N ALA A 302 -2.11 10.41 -22.76
CA ALA A 302 -3.53 10.11 -22.89
C ALA A 302 -4.23 11.33 -23.49
N GLN A 303 -4.81 11.17 -24.70
CA GLN A 303 -5.48 12.28 -25.37
C GLN A 303 -6.29 13.05 -24.35
N PRO A 304 -5.98 14.34 -24.11
CA PRO A 304 -6.73 15.10 -23.14
C PRO A 304 -8.19 14.95 -23.52
N ALA A 305 -9.07 14.68 -22.56
CA ALA A 305 -10.48 14.38 -22.80
C ALA A 305 -11.15 15.43 -23.73
N LEU A 306 -10.57 16.63 -23.79
CA LEU A 306 -10.85 17.69 -24.75
C LEU A 306 -10.69 17.27 -26.23
N ASP A 307 -9.61 16.58 -26.63
CA ASP A 307 -9.41 16.15 -28.03
C ASP A 307 -10.40 15.07 -28.45
N ALA A 308 -10.73 14.15 -27.53
CA ALA A 308 -11.77 13.13 -27.75
C ALA A 308 -13.17 13.75 -27.80
N ALA A 309 -13.44 14.76 -26.97
CA ALA A 309 -14.66 15.55 -27.01
C ALA A 309 -14.76 16.36 -28.31
N SER A 310 -13.68 17.03 -28.74
CA SER A 310 -13.63 17.79 -29.99
C SER A 310 -13.82 16.91 -31.22
N ARG A 311 -13.29 15.67 -31.23
CA ARG A 311 -13.59 14.69 -32.29
C ARG A 311 -15.04 14.23 -32.27
N SER A 312 -15.62 14.05 -31.09
CA SER A 312 -17.03 13.67 -30.94
C SER A 312 -17.96 14.79 -31.39
N VAL A 313 -17.64 16.05 -31.07
CA VAL A 313 -18.35 17.24 -31.56
C VAL A 313 -18.19 17.37 -33.07
N ALA A 314 -16.98 17.21 -33.61
CA ALA A 314 -16.76 17.26 -35.07
C ALA A 314 -17.55 16.19 -35.83
N LEU A 315 -17.75 15.00 -35.25
CA LEU A 315 -18.61 13.96 -35.83
C LEU A 315 -20.09 14.34 -35.79
N LEU A 316 -20.56 14.97 -34.70
CA LEU A 316 -21.93 15.47 -34.56
C LEU A 316 -22.23 16.67 -35.47
N GLU A 317 -21.24 17.55 -35.71
CA GLU A 317 -21.37 18.69 -36.61
C GLU A 317 -21.25 18.30 -38.09
N SER A 318 -20.58 17.17 -38.40
CA SER A 318 -20.43 16.67 -39.77
C SER A 318 -21.69 16.03 -40.34
N ASP A 319 -22.67 15.67 -39.51
CA ASP A 319 -23.96 15.10 -39.94
C ASP A 319 -25.09 16.11 -39.67
N GLY A 320 -25.02 17.22 -40.41
CA GLY A 320 -25.99 18.30 -40.35
C GLY A 320 -27.37 17.86 -40.82
N THR A 321 -28.21 17.38 -39.89
CA THR A 321 -29.68 17.50 -39.97
C THR A 321 -30.27 17.60 -38.57
N VAL A 322 -30.19 18.80 -38.00
CA VAL A 322 -31.00 19.17 -36.83
C VAL A 322 -32.42 19.43 -37.31
N ARG A 323 -33.35 18.51 -37.05
CA ARG A 323 -34.79 18.79 -37.14
C ARG A 323 -35.21 19.53 -35.88
N SER A 324 -35.17 20.85 -35.92
CA SER A 324 -35.89 21.70 -34.97
C SER A 324 -37.39 21.42 -35.09
N ALA A 325 -38.01 20.96 -34.00
CA ALA A 325 -39.44 20.99 -33.83
C ALA A 325 -39.84 22.34 -33.23
N ALA A 326 -40.24 23.28 -34.09
CA ALA A 326 -41.05 24.44 -33.75
C ALA A 326 -42.52 24.04 -33.99
N ASP A 327 -43.42 24.13 -33.00
CA ASP A 327 -44.35 25.25 -32.69
C ASP A 327 -45.81 24.74 -32.83
N PRO A 328 -46.90 25.46 -32.46
CA PRO A 328 -47.12 26.53 -31.46
C PRO A 328 -48.46 26.37 -30.66
N VAL A 329 -48.77 27.31 -29.76
CA VAL A 329 -49.99 28.17 -29.74
C VAL A 329 -50.30 28.67 -28.31
N ALA A 330 -50.33 29.99 -28.20
CA ALA A 330 -50.74 30.80 -27.06
C ALA A 330 -52.21 31.24 -27.17
N GLN A 331 -52.84 31.58 -26.03
CA GLN A 331 -53.76 32.72 -25.78
C GLN A 331 -54.37 32.53 -24.37
N SER A 332 -53.93 33.26 -23.34
CA SER A 332 -54.29 34.64 -22.95
C SER A 332 -55.65 34.74 -22.25
N ASP A 333 -55.66 35.19 -20.99
CA ASP A 333 -56.54 36.28 -20.56
C ASP A 333 -56.18 36.82 -19.16
N GLY A 334 -56.08 38.16 -19.07
CA GLY A 334 -56.59 38.97 -17.96
C GLY A 334 -55.78 39.12 -16.67
N GLN A 335 -54.96 40.17 -16.59
CA GLN A 335 -54.61 40.91 -15.35
C GLN A 335 -55.52 42.16 -15.24
N PRO A 336 -55.65 42.90 -14.10
CA PRO A 336 -54.66 43.08 -13.03
C PRO A 336 -55.18 43.26 -11.57
N ALA A 337 -54.20 43.49 -10.68
CA ALA A 337 -54.23 44.29 -9.44
C ALA A 337 -54.42 43.56 -8.08
N GLY A 338 -53.44 43.75 -7.19
CA GLY A 338 -53.59 43.57 -5.75
C GLY A 338 -52.40 42.95 -5.01
N SER A 339 -51.39 43.79 -4.71
CA SER A 339 -50.62 43.89 -3.44
C SER A 339 -50.16 42.65 -2.62
N GLU A 340 -48.93 42.81 -2.10
CA GLU A 340 -48.35 42.26 -0.84
C GLU A 340 -47.41 41.02 -0.90
N GLN A 341 -46.11 41.32 -0.70
CA GLN A 341 -45.14 40.49 0.01
C GLN A 341 -45.63 40.23 1.46
N PRO A 342 -45.33 39.09 2.11
CA PRO A 342 -43.96 38.76 2.53
C PRO A 342 -43.60 37.26 2.51
N GLY A 343 -42.30 36.99 2.68
CA GLY A 343 -41.73 35.65 2.76
C GLY A 343 -41.88 34.97 4.13
N ALA A 344 -41.83 33.65 4.10
CA ALA A 344 -41.42 32.75 5.18
C ALA A 344 -40.99 31.44 4.49
N ASP A 345 -39.75 30.96 4.59
CA ASP A 345 -39.07 30.38 5.75
C ASP A 345 -39.40 28.88 5.91
N ALA A 346 -38.36 28.05 5.86
CA ALA A 346 -38.38 26.62 6.15
C ALA A 346 -36.97 26.16 6.58
N SER A 347 -36.66 26.49 7.83
CA SER A 347 -35.93 25.74 8.85
C SER A 347 -35.05 24.54 8.43
N SER A 348 -33.76 24.64 8.71
CA SER A 348 -32.92 23.49 9.07
C SER A 348 -32.30 23.73 10.45
N VAL A 349 -32.38 22.69 11.28
CA VAL A 349 -32.18 22.70 12.73
C VAL A 349 -30.69 22.75 13.05
N ILE A 350 -30.26 23.79 13.75
CA ILE A 350 -28.95 23.91 14.38
C ILE A 350 -29.06 23.28 15.77
N HIS A 351 -28.28 22.23 16.03
CA HIS A 351 -27.94 21.84 17.38
C HIS A 351 -26.61 22.50 17.75
N ASP A 352 -26.74 23.52 18.58
CA ASP A 352 -25.72 24.21 19.35
C ASP A 352 -25.24 23.28 20.49
N GLU A 353 -23.94 23.02 20.54
CA GLU A 353 -23.23 22.73 21.78
C GLU A 353 -21.87 23.44 21.75
N GLY A 354 -21.84 24.65 22.29
CA GLY A 354 -20.93 24.98 23.40
C GLY A 354 -19.52 25.40 23.01
N GLY A 355 -19.34 26.72 22.86
CA GLY A 355 -18.03 27.35 22.79
C GLY A 355 -17.16 27.13 24.04
N HIS A 356 -15.89 26.90 23.78
CA HIS A 356 -14.79 27.29 24.65
C HIS A 356 -13.83 28.12 23.80
N ASP A 357 -14.07 29.43 23.77
CA ASP A 357 -13.04 30.41 23.48
C ASP A 357 -12.11 30.46 24.70
N ASP A 358 -11.06 29.64 24.68
CA ASP A 358 -9.87 29.88 25.49
C ASP A 358 -8.63 29.66 24.62
N ASP A 359 -8.38 30.64 23.75
CA ASP A 359 -7.20 30.68 22.87
C ASP A 359 -6.03 31.41 23.56
N SER A 360 -5.84 31.09 24.85
CA SER A 360 -4.73 31.53 25.68
C SER A 360 -3.68 30.42 25.70
N PRO A 361 -2.38 30.70 25.47
CA PRO A 361 -1.34 29.69 25.53
C PRO A 361 -1.22 29.14 26.95
N ASP A 362 -1.59 27.86 27.14
CA ASP A 362 -1.31 27.13 28.38
C ASP A 362 0.21 26.92 28.49
N PRO A 363 0.88 27.38 29.57
CA PRO A 363 2.33 27.21 29.73
C PRO A 363 2.80 25.75 29.78
N ASP A 364 1.91 24.79 29.99
CA ASP A 364 2.22 23.34 30.01
C ASP A 364 1.81 22.59 28.72
N GLU A 365 1.49 23.31 27.63
CA GLU A 365 1.09 22.73 26.34
C GLU A 365 2.21 21.91 25.67
N THR A 366 1.91 20.66 25.27
CA THR A 366 2.90 19.79 24.64
C THR A 366 3.24 20.25 23.22
N LEU A 367 4.39 19.82 22.67
CA LEU A 367 4.76 20.11 21.28
C LEU A 367 3.73 19.57 20.28
N GLU A 368 3.00 18.50 20.63
CA GLU A 368 1.95 17.93 19.79
C GLU A 368 0.71 18.83 19.75
N ASP A 369 0.29 19.35 20.90
CA ASP A 369 -0.84 20.30 21.02
C ASP A 369 -0.56 21.61 20.26
N LYS A 370 0.66 22.15 20.39
CA LYS A 370 1.11 23.34 19.64
C LYS A 370 1.06 23.14 18.13
N ARG A 371 1.33 21.91 17.67
CA ARG A 371 1.25 21.56 16.24
C ARG A 371 -0.19 21.36 15.79
N HIS A 372 -1.07 20.87 16.66
CA HIS A 372 -2.50 20.81 16.40
C HIS A 372 -3.09 22.21 16.21
N ARG A 373 -2.76 23.16 17.10
CA ARG A 373 -3.17 24.57 16.95
C ARG A 373 -2.67 25.18 15.64
N MET A 374 -1.41 24.90 15.28
CA MET A 374 -0.85 25.37 14.01
C MET A 374 -1.63 24.83 12.81
N SER A 375 -2.03 23.56 12.85
CA SER A 375 -2.81 22.94 11.79
C SER A 375 -4.19 23.56 11.63
N ASP A 376 -4.85 23.89 12.75
CA ASP A 376 -6.14 24.59 12.73
C ASP A 376 -6.03 25.99 12.13
N LEU A 377 -5.03 26.77 12.56
CA LEU A 377 -4.78 28.10 12.02
C LEU A 377 -4.47 28.08 10.51
N LEU A 378 -3.69 27.10 10.04
CA LEU A 378 -3.42 26.92 8.61
C LEU A 378 -4.67 26.55 7.81
N HIS A 379 -5.57 25.77 8.40
CA HIS A 379 -6.85 25.43 7.78
C HIS A 379 -7.76 26.65 7.65
N ARG A 380 -7.89 27.43 8.74
CA ARG A 380 -8.68 28.67 8.78
C ARG A 380 -8.19 29.73 7.80
N LEU A 381 -6.88 29.79 7.55
CA LEU A 381 -6.26 30.70 6.56
C LEU A 381 -6.28 30.17 5.12
N GLY A 382 -6.80 28.96 4.89
CA GLY A 382 -6.83 28.32 3.56
C GLY A 382 -5.44 27.94 3.03
N LEU A 383 -4.42 27.88 3.89
CA LEU A 383 -3.05 27.50 3.55
C LEU A 383 -2.86 25.97 3.47
N SER A 384 -3.88 25.20 3.85
CA SER A 384 -3.94 23.75 3.64
C SER A 384 -4.25 23.34 2.19
N GLN A 385 -4.63 24.29 1.31
CA GLN A 385 -4.90 24.00 -0.10
C GLN A 385 -3.60 23.65 -0.86
N PRO A 386 -3.59 22.66 -1.77
CA PRO A 386 -2.39 22.19 -2.46
C PRO A 386 -1.59 23.29 -3.16
N GLU A 387 -2.29 24.27 -3.73
CA GLU A 387 -1.72 25.40 -4.48
C GLU A 387 -0.95 26.37 -3.57
N ARG A 388 -1.43 26.61 -2.34
CA ARG A 388 -0.83 27.55 -1.37
C ARG A 388 0.15 26.88 -0.41
N GLN A 389 0.03 25.56 -0.22
CA GLN A 389 0.85 24.78 0.69
C GLN A 389 2.35 24.83 0.31
N ASN A 390 2.68 24.86 -0.98
CA ASN A 390 4.07 24.92 -1.42
C ASN A 390 4.71 26.28 -1.10
N GLY A 391 3.97 27.37 -1.27
CA GLY A 391 4.40 28.73 -0.91
C GLY A 391 4.69 28.87 0.58
N PHE A 392 3.74 28.45 1.41
CA PHE A 392 3.88 28.48 2.86
C PHE A 392 5.09 27.65 3.34
N ARG A 393 5.35 26.48 2.73
CA ARG A 393 6.54 25.66 3.05
C ARG A 393 7.84 26.39 2.75
N LYS A 394 7.94 27.09 1.61
CA LYS A 394 9.12 27.87 1.26
C LYS A 394 9.36 29.00 2.25
N TYR A 395 8.29 29.76 2.57
CA TYR A 395 8.32 30.78 3.61
C TYR A 395 8.80 30.22 4.96
N ALA A 396 8.18 29.16 5.46
CA ALA A 396 8.53 28.60 6.77
C ALA A 396 9.98 28.06 6.82
N HIS A 397 10.46 27.46 5.73
CA HIS A 397 11.85 27.01 5.64
C HIS A 397 12.85 28.17 5.54
N GLN A 398 12.48 29.27 4.90
CA GLN A 398 13.33 30.45 4.82
C GLN A 398 13.42 31.18 6.16
N THR A 399 12.30 31.32 6.85
CA THR A 399 12.21 32.07 8.11
C THR A 399 12.83 31.29 9.28
N TYR A 400 12.60 29.97 9.36
CA TYR A 400 13.03 29.17 10.52
C TYR A 400 14.09 28.11 10.19
N GLY A 401 14.30 27.74 8.93
CA GLY A 401 15.29 26.73 8.53
C GLY A 401 14.74 25.30 8.45
N ARG A 402 15.64 24.30 8.36
CA ARG A 402 15.23 22.87 8.34
C ARG A 402 14.97 22.37 9.76
N GLY A 403 13.93 21.55 9.93
CA GLY A 403 13.59 20.94 11.22
C GLY A 403 12.86 21.85 12.21
N TRP A 404 12.39 23.03 11.78
CA TRP A 404 11.73 24.01 12.66
C TRP A 404 10.48 23.47 13.38
N ILE A 405 9.79 22.49 12.77
CA ILE A 405 8.57 21.86 13.32
C ILE A 405 8.85 21.05 14.61
N GLU A 406 10.13 20.70 14.87
CA GLU A 406 10.53 19.96 16.07
C GLU A 406 11.04 20.89 17.19
N ARG A 407 11.20 22.19 16.92
CA ARG A 407 11.67 23.19 17.90
C ARG A 407 10.48 23.97 18.45
N ILE A 408 10.21 23.79 19.75
CA ILE A 408 9.05 24.39 20.44
C ILE A 408 8.96 25.91 20.20
N ALA A 409 10.08 26.63 20.33
CA ALA A 409 10.13 28.08 20.14
C ALA A 409 9.72 28.54 18.72
N ASP A 410 10.05 27.77 17.69
CA ASP A 410 9.70 28.12 16.31
C ASP A 410 8.24 27.81 16.00
N VAL A 411 7.71 26.73 16.57
CA VAL A 411 6.29 26.38 16.46
C VAL A 411 5.43 27.41 17.18
N ASP A 412 5.88 27.91 18.33
CA ASP A 412 5.22 29.02 19.04
C ASP A 412 5.26 30.32 18.24
N ALA A 413 6.41 30.67 17.66
CA ALA A 413 6.55 31.86 16.82
C ALA A 413 5.66 31.78 15.57
N MET A 414 5.57 30.61 14.94
CA MET A 414 4.69 30.39 13.79
C MET A 414 3.21 30.46 14.18
N ASN A 415 2.82 29.85 15.30
CA ASN A 415 1.45 29.94 15.81
C ASN A 415 1.02 31.38 16.07
N ALA A 416 1.89 32.18 16.71
CA ALA A 416 1.64 33.60 16.93
C ALA A 416 1.49 34.37 15.60
N ARG A 417 2.34 34.07 14.61
CA ARG A 417 2.27 34.70 13.28
C ARG A 417 1.00 34.34 12.52
N LEU A 418 0.57 33.08 12.57
CA LEU A 418 -0.65 32.61 11.92
C LEU A 418 -1.90 33.16 12.62
N LYS A 419 -1.88 33.28 13.95
CA LYS A 419 -2.95 33.93 14.71
C LYS A 419 -3.09 35.39 14.29
N ASN A 420 -2.00 36.14 14.19
CA ASN A 420 -2.03 37.53 13.70
C ASN A 420 -2.49 37.62 12.22
N ALA A 421 -2.22 36.58 11.42
CA ALA A 421 -2.66 36.54 10.02
C ALA A 421 -4.17 36.32 9.86
N LEU A 422 -4.90 35.92 10.92
CA LEU A 422 -6.36 35.89 10.88
C LEU A 422 -6.96 37.29 10.74
N ASP A 423 -6.29 38.30 11.34
CA ASP A 423 -6.71 39.70 11.28
C ASP A 423 -6.13 40.44 10.06
N ASP A 424 -4.94 40.05 9.58
CA ASP A 424 -4.33 40.56 8.35
C ASP A 424 -3.76 39.44 7.47
N PRO A 425 -4.62 38.77 6.67
CA PRO A 425 -4.18 37.72 5.76
C PRO A 425 -3.30 38.23 4.62
N ALA A 426 -3.51 39.48 4.18
CA ALA A 426 -2.82 40.06 3.03
C ALA A 426 -1.31 40.25 3.30
N SER A 427 -0.95 40.66 4.51
CA SER A 427 0.46 40.75 4.92
C SER A 427 1.18 39.40 4.84
N LEU A 428 0.53 38.31 5.28
CA LEU A 428 1.14 36.98 5.21
C LEU A 428 1.28 36.49 3.77
N ASP A 429 0.32 36.80 2.91
CA ASP A 429 0.40 36.45 1.49
C ASP A 429 1.56 37.15 0.77
N VAL A 430 1.82 38.42 1.08
CA VAL A 430 2.99 39.14 0.56
C VAL A 430 4.30 38.47 0.99
N GLU A 431 4.43 38.11 2.28
CA GLU A 431 5.61 37.40 2.79
C GLU A 431 5.83 36.06 2.10
N ILE A 432 4.75 35.31 1.84
CA ILE A 432 4.81 34.04 1.12
C ILE A 432 5.24 34.25 -0.33
N GLN A 433 4.72 35.26 -1.02
CA GLN A 433 5.10 35.57 -2.40
C GLN A 433 6.55 36.02 -2.51
N ASP A 434 7.03 36.84 -1.57
CA ASP A 434 8.43 37.26 -1.50
C ASP A 434 9.37 36.06 -1.29
N ALA A 435 8.99 35.11 -0.43
CA ALA A 435 9.75 33.87 -0.23
C ALA A 435 9.76 32.98 -1.48
N ILE A 436 8.65 32.91 -2.23
CA ILE A 436 8.57 32.20 -3.51
C ILE A 436 9.49 32.86 -4.54
N ALA A 437 9.46 34.19 -4.64
CA ALA A 437 10.26 34.96 -5.59
C ALA A 437 11.76 34.81 -5.30
N GLN A 438 12.19 34.93 -4.05
CA GLN A 438 13.59 34.79 -3.66
C GLN A 438 14.13 33.36 -3.88
N ALA A 439 13.29 32.34 -3.70
CA ALA A 439 13.64 30.96 -4.01
C ALA A 439 13.74 30.64 -5.52
N ALA A 440 13.32 31.54 -6.41
CA ALA A 440 13.46 31.40 -7.86
C ALA A 440 14.77 32.01 -8.40
N TYR A 441 15.49 32.80 -7.60
CA TYR A 441 16.77 33.44 -7.95
C TYR A 441 18.01 32.72 -7.38
N VAL A 442 17.81 31.55 -6.75
CA VAL A 442 18.85 30.63 -6.24
C VAL A 442 18.75 29.33 -7.00
#